data_AF-A0A174JC94-F1
#
_entry.id   AF-A0A174JC94-F1
#
_cell.length_a   1.000
_cell.length_b   1.000
_cell.length_c   1.000
_cell.angle_alpha   90.00
_cell.angle_beta   90.00
_cell.angle_gamma   90.00
#
_symmetry.space_group_name_H-M   'P 1'
#
loop_
_entity.id
_entity.type
_entity.pdbx_description
1 polymer ?
#
loop_
_entity_poly.entity_id
_entity_poly.type
_entity_poly.pdbx_seq_one_letter_code
_entity_poly.pdbx_strand_id
1 'polypeptide(L)'
;MADLRFTKNNDTQEYVAEVVVNADFNIHLERVSNGGLKIYQKNGEYAEAVDGRTATERGFDMVAVPNIIPYNSGIIFDYDFSALVYPKTIRIESGSEVLSGTVTESGNEA
;
A
#
# COMPACT_ATOMS: atom_id res chain seq x y z
N MET A 1 -4.91 -7.93 11.62
CA MET A 1 -4.60 -8.27 10.21
C MET A 1 -5.82 -8.00 9.36
N ALA A 2 -5.66 -7.30 8.24
CA ALA A 2 -6.71 -6.94 7.31
C ALA A 2 -6.29 -7.27 5.87
N ASP A 3 -7.24 -7.77 5.06
CA ASP A 3 -7.01 -8.05 3.64
C ASP A 3 -7.01 -6.74 2.82
N LEU A 4 -6.01 -6.59 1.95
CA LEU A 4 -5.96 -5.51 0.98
C LEU A 4 -6.81 -5.86 -0.24
N ARG A 5 -7.76 -4.98 -0.57
CA ARG A 5 -8.63 -5.14 -1.74
C ARG A 5 -8.08 -4.33 -2.92
N PHE A 6 -7.27 -4.99 -3.74
CA PHE A 6 -6.70 -4.37 -4.94
C PHE A 6 -7.73 -4.25 -6.06
N THR A 7 -7.83 -3.06 -6.64
CA THR A 7 -8.63 -2.77 -7.83
C THR A 7 -7.72 -2.20 -8.92
N LYS A 8 -7.91 -2.64 -10.17
CA LYS A 8 -7.16 -2.06 -11.29
C LYS A 8 -7.65 -0.64 -11.57
N ASN A 9 -6.76 0.34 -11.47
CA ASN A 9 -6.99 1.69 -11.97
C ASN A 9 -6.71 1.69 -13.48
N ASN A 10 -7.74 1.99 -14.29
CA ASN A 10 -7.62 1.95 -15.75
C ASN A 10 -6.89 3.17 -16.35
N ASP A 11 -6.74 4.25 -15.60
CA ASP A 11 -6.04 5.44 -16.08
C ASP A 11 -4.53 5.31 -15.85
N THR A 12 -4.12 4.79 -14.70
CA THR A 12 -2.69 4.56 -14.37
C THR A 12 -2.19 3.17 -14.76
N GLN A 13 -3.09 2.22 -15.06
CA GLN A 13 -2.80 0.81 -15.29
C GLN A 13 -2.19 0.05 -14.10
N GLU A 14 -2.27 0.61 -12.89
CA GLU A 14 -1.77 0.00 -11.66
C GLU A 14 -2.89 -0.68 -10.86
N TYR A 15 -2.55 -1.71 -10.09
CA TYR A 15 -3.41 -2.33 -9.10
C TYR A 15 -3.29 -1.56 -7.79
N VAL A 16 -4.40 -1.02 -7.31
CA VAL A 16 -4.43 -0.07 -6.20
C VAL A 16 -5.24 -0.60 -5.04
N ALA A 17 -4.70 -0.50 -3.84
CA ALA A 17 -5.44 -0.70 -2.59
C ALA A 17 -5.21 0.48 -1.65
N GLU A 18 -6.24 0.82 -0.87
CA GLU A 18 -6.16 1.78 0.23
C GLU A 18 -6.61 1.13 1.54
N VAL A 19 -5.93 1.47 2.62
CA VAL A 19 -6.24 0.95 3.96
C VAL A 19 -5.90 2.00 5.00
N VAL A 20 -6.69 2.04 6.08
CA VAL A 20 -6.40 2.85 7.25
C VAL A 20 -5.66 1.99 8.26
N VAL A 21 -4.58 2.53 8.82
CA VAL A 21 -3.78 1.94 9.89
C VAL A 21 -3.69 2.90 11.07
N ASN A 22 -3.63 2.36 12.27
CA ASN A 22 -3.75 3.00 13.57
C ASN A 22 -2.51 2.75 14.44
N ALA A 23 -1.60 1.89 14.01
CA ALA A 23 -0.32 1.60 14.65
C ALA A 23 0.72 1.26 13.58
N ASP A 24 1.97 1.05 14.02
CA ASP A 24 3.03 0.45 13.19
C ASP A 24 2.50 -0.83 12.55
N PHE A 25 2.95 -1.17 11.34
CA PHE A 25 2.31 -2.23 10.57
C PHE A 25 3.26 -2.88 9.58
N ASN A 26 3.02 -4.15 9.29
CA ASN A 26 3.64 -4.89 8.20
C ASN A 26 2.71 -4.92 6.99
N ILE A 27 3.28 -4.83 5.78
CA ILE A 27 2.60 -5.17 4.52
C ILE A 27 3.25 -6.44 3.96
N HIS A 28 2.40 -7.42 3.63
CA HIS A 28 2.75 -8.59 2.83
C HIS A 28 1.97 -8.57 1.51
N LEU A 29 2.62 -8.80 0.37
CA LEU A 29 2.01 -8.92 -0.95
C LEU A 29 2.55 -10.14 -1.71
N GLU A 30 1.66 -10.90 -2.33
CA GLU A 30 1.99 -11.88 -3.37
C GLU A 30 1.43 -11.40 -4.72
N ARG A 31 2.23 -11.50 -5.79
CA ARG A 31 1.94 -10.92 -7.10
C ARG A 31 2.26 -11.89 -8.22
N VAL A 32 1.57 -11.76 -9.36
CA VAL A 32 1.76 -12.66 -10.51
C VAL A 32 3.16 -12.56 -11.13
N SER A 33 3.80 -11.40 -11.03
CA SER A 33 5.11 -11.14 -11.57
C SER A 33 5.80 -9.99 -10.86
N ASN A 34 7.08 -9.80 -11.15
CA ASN A 34 7.81 -8.62 -10.75
C ASN A 34 7.22 -7.35 -11.41
N GLY A 35 7.42 -6.20 -10.78
CA GLY A 35 7.02 -4.92 -11.35
C GLY A 35 7.22 -3.76 -10.39
N GLY A 36 6.82 -2.56 -10.82
CA GLY A 36 6.81 -1.37 -9.98
C GLY A 36 5.94 -1.57 -8.74
N LEU A 37 6.37 -1.01 -7.62
CA LEU A 37 5.59 -0.95 -6.39
C LEU A 37 5.84 0.41 -5.75
N LYS A 38 4.76 1.13 -5.49
CA LYS A 38 4.77 2.46 -4.86
C LYS A 38 3.88 2.41 -3.63
N ILE A 39 4.34 3.07 -2.58
CA ILE A 39 3.60 3.17 -1.32
C ILE A 39 3.50 4.64 -0.99
N TYR A 40 2.29 5.07 -0.68
CA TYR A 40 1.95 6.43 -0.33
C TYR A 40 1.21 6.46 0.99
N GLN A 41 1.30 7.57 1.70
CA GLN A 41 0.62 7.80 2.97
C GLN A 41 0.00 9.19 3.02
N LYS A 42 -1.08 9.33 3.79
CA LYS A 42 -1.56 10.63 4.25
C LYS A 42 -2.13 10.50 5.67
N ASN A 43 -2.22 11.62 6.37
CA ASN A 43 -2.95 11.66 7.64
C ASN A 43 -4.45 11.49 7.37
N GLY A 44 -5.12 10.62 8.13
CA GLY A 44 -6.57 10.46 8.02
C GLY A 44 -7.08 9.09 8.44
N GLU A 45 -8.39 9.05 8.66
CA GLU A 45 -9.15 7.87 9.14
C GLU A 45 -10.05 7.28 8.05
N TYR A 46 -9.82 7.60 6.78
CA TYR A 46 -10.69 7.14 5.70
C TYR A 46 -9.91 6.66 4.48
N ALA A 47 -10.37 5.55 3.93
CA ALA A 47 -10.07 5.10 2.58
C ALA A 47 -11.26 5.47 1.67
N GLU A 48 -10.99 5.80 0.41
CA GLU A 48 -12.06 6.01 -0.58
C GLU A 48 -12.03 4.86 -1.60
N ALA A 49 -13.12 4.72 -2.35
CA ALA A 49 -13.12 3.86 -3.53
C ALA A 49 -12.04 4.33 -4.52
N VAL A 50 -11.33 3.38 -5.13
CA VAL A 50 -10.35 3.69 -6.17
C VAL A 50 -11.08 4.27 -7.39
N ASP A 51 -10.61 5.44 -7.84
CA ASP A 51 -11.06 6.10 -9.07
C ASP A 51 -9.85 6.49 -9.93
N GLY A 52 -10.09 7.27 -10.99
CA GLY A 52 -9.07 7.67 -11.95
C GLY A 52 -7.98 8.61 -11.41
N ARG A 53 -8.12 9.13 -10.19
CA ARG A 53 -7.16 10.08 -9.62
C ARG A 53 -5.88 9.39 -9.17
N THR A 54 -4.76 10.07 -9.40
CA THR A 54 -3.44 9.71 -8.89
C THR A 54 -3.33 9.90 -7.37
N ALA A 55 -2.33 9.28 -6.74
CA ALA A 55 -2.07 9.45 -5.30
C ALA A 55 -1.86 10.93 -4.91
N THR A 56 -1.13 11.69 -5.72
CA THR A 56 -0.86 13.12 -5.46
C THR A 56 -2.12 13.98 -5.57
N GLU A 57 -2.98 13.72 -6.56
CA GLU A 57 -4.29 14.39 -6.68
C GLU A 57 -5.22 14.10 -5.50
N ARG A 58 -4.98 12.99 -4.78
CA ARG A 58 -5.71 12.61 -3.56
C ARG A 58 -5.00 13.03 -2.26
N GLY A 59 -3.95 13.85 -2.38
CA GLY A 59 -3.23 14.44 -1.26
C GLY A 59 -2.34 13.45 -0.50
N PHE A 60 -1.91 12.36 -1.14
CA PHE A 60 -0.96 11.44 -0.55
C PHE A 60 0.49 11.86 -0.80
N ASP A 61 1.32 11.68 0.23
CA ASP A 61 2.76 11.81 0.17
C ASP A 61 3.40 10.45 -0.15
N MET A 62 4.43 10.45 -0.99
CA MET A 62 5.16 9.22 -1.32
C MET A 62 6.00 8.76 -0.12
N VAL A 63 5.90 7.47 0.22
CA VAL A 63 6.78 6.82 1.19
C VAL A 63 7.98 6.29 0.45
N ALA A 64 9.13 6.93 0.65
CA ALA A 64 10.40 6.43 0.15
C ALA A 64 10.79 5.17 0.96
N VAL A 65 10.40 3.99 0.48
CA VAL A 65 11.01 2.75 0.94
C VAL A 65 12.48 2.74 0.50
N PRO A 66 13.41 2.19 1.30
CA PRO A 66 14.81 2.06 0.91
C PRO A 66 14.91 1.53 -0.51
N ASN A 67 15.79 2.17 -1.29
CA ASN A 67 15.87 2.20 -2.75
C ASN A 67 16.17 0.84 -3.44
N ILE A 68 15.96 -0.27 -2.72
CA ILE A 68 16.08 -1.65 -3.19
C ILE A 68 14.72 -2.35 -3.03
N ILE A 69 13.65 -1.69 -3.48
CA ILE A 69 12.49 -2.41 -4.01
C ILE A 69 12.43 -2.02 -5.49
N PRO A 70 13.50 -2.31 -6.24
CA PRO A 70 13.91 -1.51 -7.37
C PRO A 70 13.32 -2.16 -8.61
N TYR A 71 12.09 -1.80 -9.00
CA TYR A 71 11.50 -2.20 -10.28
C TYR A 71 11.26 -3.72 -10.48
N ASN A 72 11.82 -4.54 -9.58
CA ASN A 72 11.82 -5.97 -9.41
C ASN A 72 11.53 -6.29 -7.94
N SER A 73 10.54 -5.63 -7.32
CA SER A 73 9.93 -6.31 -6.16
C SER A 73 9.61 -7.73 -6.65
N GLY A 74 9.97 -8.73 -5.87
CA GLY A 74 9.71 -10.10 -6.26
C GLY A 74 8.21 -10.33 -6.43
N ILE A 75 7.86 -11.55 -6.81
CA ILE A 75 6.50 -12.06 -6.64
C ILE A 75 6.03 -11.84 -5.18
N ILE A 76 6.95 -11.81 -4.21
CA ILE A 76 6.68 -11.53 -2.79
C ILE A 76 7.30 -10.19 -2.38
N PHE A 77 6.54 -9.39 -1.63
CA PHE A 77 6.99 -8.19 -0.94
C PHE A 77 6.58 -8.28 0.53
N ASP A 78 7.53 -8.05 1.42
CA ASP A 78 7.31 -7.97 2.87
C ASP A 78 8.08 -6.77 3.41
N TYR A 79 7.38 -5.89 4.13
CA TYR A 79 8.02 -4.72 4.72
C TYR A 79 7.29 -4.19 5.95
N ASP A 80 8.08 -3.89 6.98
CA ASP A 80 7.61 -3.28 8.23
C ASP A 80 7.68 -1.75 8.14
N PHE A 81 6.56 -1.10 8.43
CA PHE A 81 6.41 0.34 8.47
C PHE A 81 6.22 0.80 9.91
N SER A 82 7.00 1.80 10.29
CA SER A 82 6.83 2.52 11.54
C SER A 82 6.66 4.01 11.25
N ALA A 83 5.72 4.65 11.93
CA ALA A 83 5.45 6.08 11.79
C ALA A 83 5.20 6.75 13.14
N LEU A 84 5.43 8.07 13.20
CA LEU A 84 5.29 8.83 14.45
C LEU A 84 3.86 9.27 14.77
N VAL A 85 2.96 9.23 13.79
CA VAL A 85 1.59 9.74 13.93
C VAL A 85 0.64 8.75 13.29
N TYR A 86 -0.41 8.41 14.03
CA TYR A 86 -1.53 7.61 13.60
C TYR A 86 -2.83 8.36 13.88
N PRO A 87 -3.92 8.06 13.15
CA PRO A 87 -4.01 7.10 12.06
C PRO A 87 -3.50 7.64 10.72
N LYS A 88 -3.17 6.71 9.83
CA LYS A 88 -2.71 6.96 8.46
C LYS A 88 -3.59 6.23 7.47
N THR A 89 -3.92 6.88 6.37
CA THR A 89 -4.38 6.17 5.17
C THR A 89 -3.15 5.83 4.34
N ILE A 90 -2.96 4.56 4.05
CA ILE A 90 -1.92 4.03 3.17
C ILE A 90 -2.55 3.71 1.82
N ARG A 91 -1.86 4.08 0.75
CA ARG A 91 -2.20 3.69 -0.62
C ARG A 91 -1.03 2.92 -1.23
N ILE A 92 -1.34 1.75 -1.77
CA ILE A 92 -0.38 0.85 -2.39
C ILE A 92 -0.73 0.76 -3.87
N GLU A 93 0.23 1.07 -4.74
CA GLU A 93 0.08 0.95 -6.18
C GLU A 93 1.10 -0.06 -6.73
N SER A 94 0.63 -1.15 -7.33
CA SER A 94 1.48 -2.16 -7.95
C SER A 94 1.31 -2.20 -9.47
N GLY A 95 2.42 -2.26 -10.19
CA GLY A 95 2.44 -2.47 -11.65
C GLY A 95 2.20 -3.92 -12.07
N SER A 96 1.95 -4.84 -11.15
CA SER A 96 1.60 -6.24 -11.40
C SER A 96 0.36 -6.63 -10.60
N GLU A 97 -0.40 -7.61 -11.10
CA GLU A 97 -1.59 -8.11 -10.40
C GLU A 97 -1.21 -8.72 -9.06
N VAL A 98 -1.95 -8.31 -8.02
CA VAL A 98 -1.76 -8.80 -6.65
C VAL A 98 -2.72 -9.97 -6.41
N LEU A 99 -2.14 -11.14 -6.12
CA LEU A 99 -2.87 -12.36 -5.82
C LEU A 99 -3.40 -12.38 -4.38
N SER A 100 -2.55 -11.94 -3.45
CA SER A 100 -2.89 -11.77 -2.04
C SER A 100 -2.16 -10.55 -1.48
N GLY A 101 -2.80 -9.86 -0.54
CA GLY A 101 -2.18 -8.74 0.14
C GLY A 101 -2.79 -8.55 1.52
N THR A 102 -1.95 -8.37 2.53
CA THR A 102 -2.40 -8.20 3.91
C THR A 102 -1.64 -7.07 4.59
N VAL A 103 -2.34 -6.39 5.50
CA VAL A 103 -1.73 -5.47 6.47
C VAL A 103 -1.92 -6.00 7.87
N THR A 104 -0.82 -6.06 8.62
CA THR A 104 -0.82 -6.49 10.02
C THR A 104 -0.26 -5.37 10.88
N GLU A 105 -1.14 -4.71 11.61
CA GLU A 105 -0.75 -3.72 12.61
C GLU A 105 -0.07 -4.42 13.81
N SER A 106 1.04 -3.86 14.29
CA SER A 106 1.60 -4.17 15.60
C SER A 106 0.52 -3.92 16.66
N GLY A 107 0.35 -4.84 17.62
CA GLY A 107 -0.76 -4.78 18.57
C GLY A 107 -0.89 -3.44 19.33
N ASN A 108 -2.04 -2.97 19.81
CA ASN A 108 -3.28 -3.65 20.25
C ASN A 108 -3.15 -5.17 20.39
N GLU A 109 -2.17 -5.61 21.17
CA GLU A 109 -2.26 -6.93 21.79
C GLU A 109 -3.41 -6.85 22.79
N ALA A 110 -4.30 -7.84 22.73
CA ALA A 110 -5.43 -8.00 23.65
C ALA A 110 -4.95 -8.33 25.07
#